data_AF-A0A836VIJ1-F1
#
_entry.id   AF-A0A836VIJ1-F1
#
_cell.length_a   1.000
_cell.length_b   1.000
_cell.length_c   1.000
_cell.angle_alpha   90.00
_cell.angle_beta   90.00
_cell.angle_gamma   90.00
#
_symmetry.space_group_name_H-M   'P 1'
#
loop_
_entity.id
_entity.type
_entity.pdbx_description
1 polymer ?
#
loop_
_entity_poly.entity_id
_entity_poly.type
_entity_poly.pdbx_seq_one_letter_code
_entity_poly.pdbx_strand_id
1 'polypeptide(L)'
;ALEYKLTVTKLERDKETPVYKTTNNSENNNQKNENKQIDYYKILVKYQVTGNYLRYMNFRESIANMDKIVHFEKEEIKVMPKKKGIVVADGVLSVIRLP
;
A
#
# COMPACT_ATOMS: atom_id res chain seq x y z
N ALA A 1 10.62 6.30 6.09
CA ALA A 1 10.99 7.28 5.03
C ALA A 1 12.01 8.31 5.51
N LEU A 2 11.72 9.07 6.58
CA LEU A 2 12.63 10.08 7.14
C LEU A 2 13.99 9.51 7.57
N GLU A 3 13.99 8.36 8.26
CA GLU A 3 15.20 7.61 8.65
C GLU A 3 16.10 7.30 7.44
N TYR A 4 15.50 6.93 6.31
CA TYR A 4 16.20 6.62 5.07
C TYR A 4 16.61 7.87 4.27
N LYS A 5 16.47 9.07 4.84
CA LYS A 5 16.73 10.37 4.16
C LYS A 5 15.95 10.51 2.85
N LEU A 6 14.72 9.99 2.82
CA LEU A 6 13.78 10.18 1.72
C LEU A 6 12.83 11.33 2.05
N THR A 7 12.50 12.15 1.07
CA THR A 7 11.49 13.20 1.20
C THR A 7 10.13 12.63 0.86
N VAL A 8 9.21 12.65 1.83
CA VAL A 8 7.80 12.31 1.59
C VAL A 8 7.12 13.53 0.98
N THR A 9 6.57 13.38 -0.22
CA THR A 9 5.86 14.45 -0.93
C THR A 9 4.36 14.21 -0.96
N LYS A 10 3.93 12.96 -0.79
CA LYS A 10 2.52 12.57 -0.67
C LYS A 10 2.39 11.43 0.33
N LEU A 11 1.39 11.51 1.19
CA LEU A 11 0.97 10.42 2.07
C LEU A 11 -0.53 10.58 2.37
N GLU A 12 -1.34 9.70 1.79
CA GLU A 12 -2.80 9.71 1.94
C GLU A 12 -3.26 8.33 2.39
N ARG A 13 -4.02 8.28 3.49
CA ARG A 13 -4.62 7.06 4.00
C ARG A 13 -6.11 7.07 3.67
N ASP A 14 -6.56 6.07 2.93
CA ASP A 14 -7.98 5.88 2.62
C ASP A 14 -8.70 5.25 3.83
N LYS A 15 -10.04 5.32 3.82
CA LYS A 15 -10.89 4.71 4.86
C LYS A 15 -10.78 3.18 4.80
N GLU A 16 -11.05 2.54 5.94
CA GLU A 16 -11.09 1.07 6.00
C GLU A 16 -12.24 0.53 5.14
N THR A 17 -11.93 -0.48 4.32
CA THR A 17 -12.90 -1.16 3.47
C THR A 17 -13.06 -2.61 3.94
N PRO A 18 -14.27 -3.06 4.32
CA PRO A 18 -14.46 -4.46 4.71
C PRO A 18 -14.38 -5.36 3.48
N VAL A 19 -13.56 -6.41 3.59
CA VAL A 19 -13.54 -7.54 2.66
C VAL A 19 -14.30 -8.69 3.30
N TYR A 20 -15.27 -9.23 2.58
CA TYR A 20 -16.16 -10.28 3.07
C TYR A 20 -15.68 -11.65 2.64
N LYS A 21 -15.97 -12.68 3.44
CA LYS A 21 -15.69 -14.06 3.07
C LYS A 21 -16.52 -14.45 1.84
N THR A 22 -15.87 -14.96 0.80
CA THR A 22 -16.55 -15.55 -0.34
C THR A 22 -16.95 -16.98 0.01
N THR A 23 -18.25 -17.24 0.16
CA THR A 23 -18.78 -18.61 0.21
C THR A 23 -18.89 -19.11 -1.23
N ASN A 24 -18.39 -20.31 -1.54
CA ASN A 24 -18.28 -20.88 -2.90
C ASN A 24 -19.61 -21.15 -3.64
N ASN A 25 -20.71 -20.48 -3.29
CA ASN A 25 -21.97 -20.57 -4.02
C ASN A 25 -22.40 -19.19 -4.53
N SER A 26 -22.35 -19.07 -5.86
CA SER A 26 -23.13 -18.17 -6.70
C SER A 26 -22.59 -16.76 -6.92
N GLU A 27 -21.97 -16.62 -8.10
CA GLU A 27 -22.19 -15.54 -9.06
C GLU A 27 -23.61 -14.97 -8.95
N ASN A 28 -23.82 -13.91 -8.16
CA ASN A 28 -24.97 -13.02 -8.27
C ASN A 28 -24.64 -11.71 -7.52
N ASN A 29 -23.98 -10.82 -8.25
CA ASN A 29 -23.76 -9.44 -7.85
C ASN A 29 -25.10 -8.70 -7.85
N ASN A 30 -25.74 -8.53 -6.68
CA ASN A 30 -26.61 -7.40 -6.29
C ASN A 30 -27.58 -7.77 -5.14
N GLN A 31 -27.07 -8.26 -4.00
CA GLN A 31 -27.90 -8.37 -2.79
C GLN A 31 -27.20 -7.74 -1.57
N LYS A 32 -27.99 -6.90 -0.91
CA LYS A 32 -27.71 -6.02 0.22
C LYS A 32 -26.89 -6.70 1.32
N ASN A 33 -25.87 -5.98 1.80
CA ASN A 33 -24.84 -6.38 2.76
C ASN A 33 -25.35 -6.62 4.20
N GLU A 34 -26.36 -7.46 4.41
CA GLU A 34 -26.95 -7.61 5.75
C GLU A 34 -26.45 -8.87 6.50
N ASN A 35 -25.88 -9.88 5.82
CA ASN A 35 -25.42 -11.14 6.47
C ASN A 35 -24.03 -11.65 6.02
N LYS A 36 -23.19 -10.84 5.38
CA LYS A 36 -21.85 -11.29 4.95
C LYS A 36 -20.84 -11.15 6.09
N GLN A 37 -20.26 -12.25 6.54
CA GLN A 37 -19.19 -12.25 7.53
C GLN A 37 -17.96 -11.52 6.97
N ILE A 38 -17.45 -10.54 7.70
CA ILE A 38 -16.21 -9.82 7.36
C ILE A 38 -15.04 -10.78 7.57
N ASP A 39 -14.17 -10.86 6.58
CA ASP A 39 -12.92 -11.63 6.62
C ASP A 39 -11.77 -10.77 7.15
N TYR A 40 -11.59 -9.59 6.57
CA TYR A 40 -10.59 -8.60 6.98
C TYR A 40 -10.96 -7.20 6.50
N TYR A 41 -10.33 -6.18 7.09
CA TYR A 41 -10.40 -4.80 6.62
C TYR A 41 -9.14 -4.46 5.83
N LYS A 42 -9.32 -3.89 4.64
CA LYS A 42 -8.23 -3.40 3.79
C LYS A 42 -8.16 -1.88 3.89
N ILE A 43 -6.96 -1.36 4.14
CA ILE A 43 -6.66 0.07 4.23
C ILE A 43 -5.64 0.42 3.15
N LEU A 44 -6.01 1.27 2.20
CA LEU A 44 -5.09 1.73 1.17
C LEU A 44 -4.33 2.97 1.65
N VAL A 45 -3.02 2.98 1.39
CA VAL A 45 -2.13 4.10 1.70
C VAL A 45 -1.39 4.47 0.44
N LYS A 46 -1.71 5.63 -0.13
CA LYS A 46 -1.03 6.20 -1.29
C LYS A 46 0.15 7.02 -0.79
N TYR A 47 1.34 6.79 -1.35
CA TYR A 47 2.54 7.53 -0.99
C TYR A 47 3.31 7.98 -2.24
N GLN A 48 4.04 9.08 -2.09
CA GLN A 48 5.07 9.50 -3.03
C GLN A 48 6.30 9.92 -2.23
N VAL A 49 7.43 9.30 -2.54
CA VAL A 49 8.72 9.63 -1.92
C VAL A 49 9.76 9.95 -2.98
N THR A 50 10.66 10.87 -2.65
CA THR A 50 11.77 11.27 -3.53
C THR A 50 13.09 11.11 -2.79
N GLY A 51 14.09 10.53 -3.45
CA GLY A 51 15.41 10.38 -2.85
C GLY A 51 16.31 9.43 -3.63
N ASN A 52 17.43 9.05 -3.04
CA ASN A 52 18.37 8.12 -3.66
C ASN A 52 17.74 6.73 -3.81
N TYR A 53 17.92 6.08 -4.97
CA TYR A 53 17.34 4.77 -5.26
C TYR A 53 17.73 3.68 -4.25
N LEU A 54 19.00 3.61 -3.84
CA LEU A 54 19.45 2.60 -2.87
C LEU A 54 18.79 2.82 -1.50
N ARG A 55 18.62 4.08 -1.09
CA ARG A 55 17.88 4.43 0.13
C ARG A 55 16.40 4.08 0.02
N TYR A 56 15.82 4.21 -1.17
CA TYR A 56 14.46 3.75 -1.45
C TYR A 56 14.33 2.22 -1.32
N MET A 57 15.29 1.45 -1.83
CA MET A 57 15.30 0.00 -1.67
C MET A 57 15.37 -0.42 -0.19
N ASN A 58 16.21 0.24 0.62
CA ASN A 58 16.26 -0.02 2.07
C ASN A 58 14.94 0.35 2.76
N PHE A 59 14.28 1.43 2.33
CA PHE A 59 12.94 1.76 2.81
C PHE A 59 11.93 0.66 2.45
N ARG A 60 11.95 0.14 1.22
CA ARG A 60 11.08 -0.95 0.77
C ARG A 60 11.32 -2.24 1.56
N GLU A 61 12.58 -2.58 1.81
CA GLU A 61 12.98 -3.69 2.69
C GLU A 61 12.44 -3.51 4.11
N SER A 62 12.51 -2.30 4.66
CA SER A 62 11.97 -2.00 5.99
C SER A 62 10.45 -2.21 6.08
N ILE A 63 9.70 -1.96 4.99
CA ILE A 63 8.26 -2.22 4.91
C ILE A 63 8.00 -3.74 4.90
N ALA A 64 8.82 -4.52 4.18
CA ALA A 64 8.70 -5.97 4.14
C ALA A 64 8.98 -6.63 5.49
N ASN A 65 9.83 -6.01 6.32
CA ASN A 65 10.18 -6.48 7.66
C ASN A 65 9.25 -5.94 8.77
N MET A 66 8.17 -5.23 8.45
CA MET A 66 7.24 -4.74 9.47
C MET A 66 6.41 -5.88 10.07
N ASP A 67 6.09 -5.78 11.36
CA ASP A 67 5.18 -6.69 12.08
C ASP A 67 3.69 -6.51 11.67
N LYS A 68 3.42 -6.11 10.43
CA LYS A 68 2.09 -5.88 9.89
C LYS A 68 1.99 -6.53 8.51
N ILE A 69 0.80 -7.02 8.17
CA ILE A 69 0.53 -7.54 6.84
C ILE A 69 0.34 -6.35 5.89
N VAL A 70 1.39 -6.06 5.12
CA VAL A 70 1.42 -4.96 4.15
C VAL A 70 1.69 -5.52 2.76
N HIS A 71 0.91 -5.11 1.76
CA HIS A 71 1.16 -5.45 0.36
C HIS A 71 1.41 -4.19 -0.47
N PHE A 72 2.33 -4.28 -1.42
CA PHE A 72 2.49 -3.28 -2.47
C PHE A 72 1.49 -3.58 -3.58
N GLU A 73 0.39 -2.83 -3.63
CA GLU A 73 -0.68 -2.99 -4.64
C GLU A 73 -0.24 -2.43 -5.98
N LYS A 74 0.49 -1.30 -5.96
CA LYS A 74 1.08 -0.68 -7.14
C LYS A 74 2.34 0.08 -6.74
N GLU A 75 3.36 0.03 -7.58
CA GLU A 75 4.60 0.79 -7.40
C GLU A 75 5.10 1.24 -8.78
N GLU A 76 5.46 2.51 -8.89
CA GLU A 76 6.09 3.11 -10.07
C GLU A 76 7.30 3.93 -9.63
N ILE A 77 8.47 3.61 -10.18
CA ILE A 77 9.74 4.28 -9.85
C ILE A 77 10.25 5.00 -11.09
N LYS A 78 10.32 6.33 -11.00
CA LYS A 78 10.78 7.21 -12.09
C LYS A 78 12.15 7.79 -11.76
N VAL A 79 13.09 7.66 -12.68
CA VAL A 79 14.41 8.31 -12.57
C VAL A 79 14.26 9.81 -12.79
N MET A 80 14.93 10.63 -11.97
CA MET A 80 14.95 12.07 -12.15
C MET A 80 16.08 12.46 -13.14
N PRO A 81 15.76 12.98 -14.35
CA PRO A 81 16.77 13.13 -15.41
C PRO A 81 17.94 14.05 -15.04
N LYS A 82 17.68 15.09 -14.24
CA LYS A 82 18.68 16.09 -13.83
C LYS A 82 19.46 15.72 -12.56
N LYS A 83 19.12 14.61 -11.89
CA LYS A 83 19.74 14.19 -10.63
C LYS A 83 20.04 12.69 -10.64
N LYS A 84 21.27 12.34 -11.04
CA LYS A 84 21.72 10.94 -11.13
C LYS A 84 21.49 10.18 -9.82
N GLY A 85 20.88 9.00 -9.91
CA GLY A 85 20.61 8.14 -8.76
C GLY A 85 19.46 8.59 -7.85
N ILE A 86 18.80 9.71 -8.15
CA ILE A 86 17.57 10.15 -7.47
C ILE A 86 16.36 9.64 -8.26
N VAL A 87 15.38 9.11 -7.52
CA VAL A 87 14.10 8.64 -8.05
C VAL A 87 12.94 9.31 -7.34
N VAL A 88 11.81 9.37 -8.05
CA VAL A 88 10.48 9.57 -7.47
C VAL A 88 9.79 8.22 -7.50
N ALA A 89 9.35 7.75 -6.34
CA ALA A 89 8.62 6.50 -6.20
C ALA A 89 7.20 6.79 -5.77
N ASP A 90 6.25 6.47 -6.64
CA ASP A 90 4.81 6.53 -6.43
C ASP A 90 4.31 5.13 -6.10
N GLY A 91 3.58 4.98 -5.00
CA GLY A 91 3.08 3.67 -4.61
C GLY A 91 1.76 3.68 -3.86
N VAL A 92 1.12 2.53 -3.87
CA VAL A 92 -0.08 2.22 -3.10
C VAL A 92 0.20 0.97 -2.27
N LEU A 93 0.14 1.11 -0.95
CA LEU A 93 0.20 0.00 -0.02
C LEU A 93 -1.22 -0.38 0.39
N SER A 94 -1.45 -1.66 0.63
CA SER A 94 -2.57 -2.11 1.44
C SER A 94 -2.08 -2.65 2.77
N VAL A 95 -2.77 -2.28 3.85
CA VAL A 95 -2.57 -2.83 5.19
C VAL A 95 -3.81 -3.64 5.56
N ILE A 96 -3.60 -4.85 6.04
CA ILE A 96 -4.67 -5.76 6.44
C ILE A 96 -4.86 -5.70 7.96
N ARG A 97 -6.12 -5.59 8.39
CA ARG A 97 -6.54 -5.70 9.79
C ARG A 97 -7.59 -6.79 9.91
N LEU A 98 -7.39 -7.73 10.82
CA LEU A 98 -8.39 -8.76 11.13
C LEU A 98 -9.56 -8.15 11.92
N PRO A 99 -10.79 -8.67 11.77
CA PRO A 99 -11.98 -8.20 12.46
C PRO A 99 -11.87 -8.28 13.99
#